data_AF-A0A3B9UX04-F1
#
_entry.id   AF-A0A3B9UX04-F1
#
_cell.length_a   1.000
_cell.length_b   1.000
_cell.length_c   1.000
_cell.angle_alpha   90.00
_cell.angle_beta   90.00
_cell.angle_gamma   90.00
#
_symmetry.space_group_name_H-M   'P 1'
#
loop_
_entity.id
_entity.type
_entity.pdbx_description
1 polymer ?
#
loop_
_entity_poly.entity_id
_entity_poly.type
_entity_poly.pdbx_seq_one_letter_code
_entity_poly.pdbx_strand_id
1 'polypeptide(L)'
;VLELFKDDEYSPQGYKGDIYNEEEKKFISELSIVEIYHQSIKNIDERYSTIDTMTIAESAINSAGLSGKAADNLRNEYKKLGDRFEKLKENGEHKNLFFLGEIYRMHSFLFKTLFKNIIFQIMIIVVLITAYLVNYEFENSTHHLAYSSKRGRKIIMDKLFASIISSIIVTTIIMGVTLLAYFIFFDYSGLWNVPISTSFNWEY
;
A
#
# COMPACT_ATOMS: atom_id res chain seq x y z
N VAL A 1 -7.78 -17.25 2.72
CA VAL A 1 -9.06 -16.51 2.63
C VAL A 1 -9.93 -16.71 3.87
N LEU A 2 -10.32 -17.95 4.22
CA LEU A 2 -11.13 -18.25 5.42
C LEU A 2 -10.47 -17.88 6.77
N GLU A 3 -9.14 -17.87 6.87
CA GLU A 3 -8.45 -17.48 8.11
C GLU A 3 -8.45 -15.97 8.39
N LEU A 4 -8.72 -15.13 7.38
CA LEU A 4 -8.77 -13.67 7.55
C LEU A 4 -10.08 -13.18 8.18
N PHE A 5 -11.11 -14.04 8.25
CA PHE A 5 -12.37 -13.75 8.94
C PHE A 5 -12.44 -14.32 10.36
N LYS A 6 -11.34 -14.91 10.86
CA LYS A 6 -11.28 -15.44 12.24
C LYS A 6 -11.10 -14.34 13.30
N ASP A 7 -10.66 -13.15 12.92
CA ASP A 7 -10.57 -12.03 13.86
C ASP A 7 -11.95 -11.38 14.04
N ASP A 8 -12.32 -11.17 15.30
CA ASP A 8 -13.61 -10.63 15.77
C ASP A 8 -14.05 -9.31 15.09
N GLU A 9 -13.17 -8.66 14.34
CA GLU A 9 -13.37 -7.40 13.63
C GLU A 9 -14.38 -7.51 12.46
N TYR A 10 -14.58 -8.71 11.90
CA TYR A 10 -15.63 -9.00 10.90
C TYR A 10 -16.74 -9.90 11.42
N SER A 11 -16.89 -10.02 12.74
CA SER A 11 -18.09 -10.62 13.31
C SER A 11 -19.32 -9.77 12.96
N PRO A 12 -20.42 -10.37 12.47
CA PRO A 12 -21.67 -9.64 12.27
C PRO A 12 -22.04 -8.85 13.53
N GLN A 13 -22.41 -7.57 13.37
CA GLN A 13 -22.82 -6.73 14.51
C GLN A 13 -23.90 -7.45 15.33
N GLY A 14 -23.60 -7.71 16.61
CA GLY A 14 -24.49 -8.44 17.54
C GLY A 14 -24.00 -9.83 17.98
N TYR A 15 -22.78 -10.23 17.60
CA TYR A 15 -22.15 -11.48 18.03
C TYR A 15 -21.97 -11.56 19.56
N LYS A 16 -22.67 -12.49 20.23
CA LYS A 16 -22.33 -12.96 21.58
C LYS A 16 -21.54 -14.25 21.43
N GLY A 17 -20.21 -14.16 21.59
CA GLY A 17 -19.24 -15.23 21.28
C GLY A 17 -19.44 -16.57 22.00
N ASP A 18 -20.25 -16.60 23.06
CA ASP A 18 -20.45 -17.78 23.93
C ASP A 18 -21.69 -18.62 23.61
N ILE A 19 -22.51 -18.24 22.62
CA ILE A 19 -23.79 -18.91 22.32
C ILE A 19 -23.66 -19.95 21.19
N TYR A 20 -22.76 -19.73 20.24
CA TYR A 20 -22.62 -20.52 19.03
C TYR A 20 -21.42 -21.45 19.10
N ASN A 21 -21.57 -22.67 18.60
CA ASN A 21 -20.46 -23.60 18.46
C ASN A 21 -19.56 -23.24 17.25
N GLU A 22 -18.36 -23.82 17.16
CA GLU A 22 -17.39 -23.47 16.12
C GLU A 22 -17.87 -23.78 14.68
N GLU A 23 -18.74 -24.77 14.50
CA GLU A 23 -19.32 -25.08 13.19
C GLU A 23 -20.33 -24.00 12.77
N GLU A 24 -21.18 -23.55 13.70
CA GLU A 24 -22.13 -22.45 13.49
C GLU A 24 -21.39 -21.14 13.20
N LYS A 25 -20.30 -20.86 13.91
CA LYS A 25 -19.48 -19.66 13.67
C LYS A 25 -18.89 -19.67 12.26
N LYS A 26 -18.31 -20.80 11.84
CA LYS A 26 -17.76 -20.97 10.49
C LYS A 26 -18.83 -20.83 9.42
N PHE A 27 -20.00 -21.45 9.61
CA PHE A 27 -21.11 -21.35 8.68
C PHE A 27 -21.60 -19.91 8.51
N ILE A 28 -21.78 -19.18 9.62
CA ILE A 28 -22.21 -17.77 9.59
C ILE A 28 -21.17 -16.89 8.88
N SER A 29 -19.87 -17.13 9.12
CA SER A 29 -18.79 -16.42 8.44
C SER A 29 -18.78 -16.69 6.93
N GLU A 30 -18.92 -17.95 6.50
CA GLU A 30 -19.00 -18.29 5.08
C GLU A 30 -20.23 -17.64 4.41
N LEU A 31 -21.38 -17.69 5.07
CA LEU A 31 -22.61 -17.08 4.57
C LEU A 31 -22.48 -15.55 4.46
N SER A 32 -21.88 -14.90 5.45
CA SER A 32 -21.71 -13.44 5.45
C SER A 32 -20.83 -12.98 4.28
N ILE A 33 -19.76 -13.73 3.97
CA ILE A 33 -18.91 -13.47 2.81
C ILE A 33 -19.72 -13.54 1.52
N VAL A 34 -20.48 -14.61 1.31
CA VAL A 34 -21.30 -14.78 0.10
C VAL A 34 -22.32 -13.65 -0.02
N GLU A 35 -22.97 -13.28 1.08
CA GLU A 35 -23.96 -12.22 1.09
C GLU A 35 -23.34 -10.85 0.75
N ILE A 36 -22.17 -10.53 1.31
CA ILE A 36 -21.42 -9.31 0.98
C ILE A 36 -21.13 -9.25 -0.52
N TYR A 37 -20.56 -10.32 -1.10
CA TYR A 37 -20.30 -10.35 -2.54
C TYR A 37 -21.58 -10.19 -3.37
N HIS A 38 -22.66 -10.88 -2.99
CA HIS A 38 -23.93 -10.78 -3.69
C HIS A 38 -24.51 -9.36 -3.66
N GLN A 39 -24.43 -8.66 -2.52
CA GLN A 39 -24.85 -7.26 -2.40
C GLN A 39 -23.94 -6.33 -3.21
N SER A 40 -22.62 -6.52 -3.13
CA SER A 40 -21.67 -5.74 -3.93
C SER A 40 -21.96 -5.88 -5.42
N ILE A 41 -22.13 -7.11 -5.93
CA ILE A 41 -22.44 -7.37 -7.34
C ILE A 41 -23.68 -6.59 -7.82
N LYS A 42 -24.74 -6.56 -7.00
CA LYS A 42 -25.97 -5.84 -7.34
C LYS A 42 -25.78 -4.34 -7.48
N ASN A 43 -24.94 -3.76 -6.63
CA ASN A 43 -24.79 -2.30 -6.53
C ASN A 43 -23.70 -1.73 -7.45
N ILE A 44 -22.86 -2.56 -8.07
CA ILE A 44 -21.75 -2.11 -8.94
C ILE A 44 -22.25 -1.23 -10.09
N ASP A 45 -23.28 -1.67 -10.81
CA ASP A 45 -23.77 -0.93 -11.98
C ASP A 45 -24.38 0.42 -11.59
N GLU A 46 -25.12 0.46 -10.49
CA GLU A 46 -25.67 1.69 -9.94
C GLU A 46 -24.53 2.65 -9.54
N ARG A 47 -23.54 2.17 -8.77
CA ARG A 47 -22.37 2.97 -8.37
C ARG A 47 -21.66 3.57 -9.59
N TYR A 48 -21.40 2.78 -10.63
CA TYR A 48 -20.71 3.25 -11.84
C TYR A 48 -21.54 4.21 -12.69
N SER A 49 -22.88 4.10 -12.65
CA SER A 49 -23.77 5.03 -13.36
C SER A 49 -23.74 6.45 -12.80
N THR A 50 -23.39 6.61 -11.52
CA THR A 50 -23.32 7.92 -10.86
C THR A 50 -21.99 8.64 -11.07
N ILE A 51 -21.00 7.97 -11.64
CA ILE A 51 -19.66 8.53 -11.85
C ILE A 51 -19.65 9.39 -13.11
N ASP A 52 -19.47 10.69 -12.92
CA ASP A 52 -19.16 11.65 -13.98
C ASP A 52 -17.73 12.15 -13.81
N THR A 53 -16.84 11.72 -14.72
CA THR A 53 -15.44 12.10 -14.72
C THR A 53 -15.23 13.60 -14.88
N MET A 54 -16.12 14.31 -15.59
CA MET A 54 -15.98 15.75 -15.78
C MET A 54 -16.38 16.52 -14.51
N THR A 55 -17.42 16.06 -13.81
CA THR A 55 -17.77 16.60 -12.49
C THR A 55 -16.61 16.43 -11.50
N ILE A 56 -15.92 15.28 -11.52
CA ILE A 56 -14.70 15.07 -10.70
C ILE A 56 -13.59 16.05 -11.10
N ALA A 57 -13.39 16.27 -12.40
CA ALA A 57 -12.41 17.22 -12.92
C ALA A 57 -12.67 18.65 -12.42
N GLU A 58 -13.90 19.16 -12.55
CA GLU A 58 -14.25 20.51 -12.10
C GLU A 58 -14.14 20.65 -10.58
N SER A 59 -14.54 19.63 -9.82
CA SER A 59 -14.34 19.61 -8.36
C SER A 59 -12.86 19.70 -8.00
N ALA A 60 -12.00 18.96 -8.69
CA ALA A 60 -10.55 19.00 -8.49
C ALA A 60 -9.97 20.39 -8.86
N ILE A 61 -10.35 20.96 -10.01
CA ILE A 61 -9.94 22.30 -10.46
C ILE A 61 -10.29 23.35 -9.41
N ASN A 62 -11.52 23.33 -8.92
CA ASN A 62 -12.01 24.30 -7.93
C ASN A 62 -11.29 24.15 -6.59
N SER A 63 -11.13 22.90 -6.10
CA SER A 63 -10.45 22.63 -4.82
C SER A 63 -8.97 23.04 -4.82
N ALA A 64 -8.30 22.92 -5.97
CA ALA A 64 -6.89 23.26 -6.13
C ALA A 64 -6.68 24.71 -6.65
N GLY A 65 -7.75 25.48 -6.92
CA GLY A 65 -7.66 26.84 -7.43
C GLY A 65 -7.01 26.95 -8.81
N LEU A 66 -7.13 25.91 -9.63
CA LEU A 66 -6.48 25.87 -10.96
C LEU A 66 -7.21 26.79 -11.94
N SER A 67 -6.44 27.45 -12.80
CA SER A 67 -6.98 28.35 -13.82
C SER A 67 -6.15 28.34 -15.11
N GLY A 68 -6.72 28.90 -16.17
CA GLY A 68 -6.10 28.96 -17.49
C GLY A 68 -5.66 27.57 -17.98
N LYS A 69 -4.44 27.51 -18.54
CA LYS A 69 -3.89 26.28 -19.14
C LYS A 69 -3.86 25.08 -18.19
N ALA A 70 -3.67 25.30 -16.89
CA ALA A 70 -3.64 24.19 -15.93
C ALA A 70 -5.00 23.52 -15.76
N ALA A 71 -6.08 24.33 -15.70
CA ALA A 71 -7.44 23.83 -15.64
C ALA A 71 -7.83 23.14 -16.97
N ASP A 72 -7.47 23.73 -18.10
CA ASP A 72 -7.77 23.16 -19.42
C ASP A 72 -7.05 21.82 -19.66
N ASN A 73 -5.79 21.71 -19.21
CA ASN A 73 -5.06 20.45 -19.23
C ASN A 73 -5.76 19.39 -18.39
N LEU A 74 -6.22 19.74 -17.18
CA LEU A 74 -6.91 18.78 -16.31
C LEU A 74 -8.23 18.30 -16.94
N ARG A 75 -9.03 19.22 -17.50
CA ARG A 75 -10.24 18.87 -18.25
C ARG A 75 -9.96 17.89 -19.39
N ASN A 76 -8.89 18.13 -20.15
CA ASN A 76 -8.52 17.25 -21.26
C ASN A 76 -8.11 15.85 -20.79
N GLU A 77 -7.36 15.73 -19.70
CA GLU A 77 -6.99 14.42 -19.15
C GLU A 77 -8.20 13.67 -18.58
N TYR A 78 -9.10 14.37 -17.88
CA TYR A 78 -10.34 13.76 -17.39
C TYR A 78 -11.32 13.40 -18.51
N LYS A 79 -11.29 14.12 -19.64
CA LYS A 79 -12.02 13.72 -20.84
C LYS A 79 -11.50 12.39 -21.39
N LYS A 80 -10.18 12.23 -21.53
CA LYS A 80 -9.57 10.95 -21.95
C LYS A 80 -9.88 9.82 -20.95
N LEU A 81 -9.89 10.15 -19.65
CA LEU A 81 -10.28 9.20 -18.61
C LEU A 81 -11.75 8.78 -18.77
N GLY A 82 -12.65 9.72 -19.06
CA GLY A 82 -14.06 9.45 -19.37
C GLY A 82 -14.20 8.48 -20.55
N ASP A 83 -13.50 8.74 -21.66
CA ASP A 83 -13.50 7.85 -22.83
C ASP A 83 -13.03 6.41 -22.48
N ARG A 84 -12.03 6.28 -21.59
CA ARG A 84 -11.56 4.96 -21.12
C ARG A 84 -12.55 4.32 -20.14
N PHE A 85 -13.20 5.12 -19.30
CA PHE A 85 -14.19 4.67 -18.32
C PHE A 85 -15.44 4.11 -18.99
N GLU A 86 -15.91 4.71 -20.09
CA GLU A 86 -16.99 4.13 -20.89
C GLU A 86 -16.60 2.76 -21.46
N LYS A 87 -15.41 2.64 -22.07
CA LYS A 87 -14.90 1.35 -22.57
C LYS A 87 -14.77 0.30 -21.46
N LEU A 88 -14.35 0.72 -20.27
CA LEU A 88 -14.25 -0.16 -19.09
C LEU A 88 -15.62 -0.74 -18.74
N LYS A 89 -16.67 0.09 -18.72
CA LYS A 89 -18.05 -0.34 -18.47
C LYS A 89 -18.56 -1.27 -19.58
N GLU A 90 -18.33 -0.91 -20.84
CA GLU A 90 -18.72 -1.71 -22.02
C GLU A 90 -18.08 -3.10 -22.00
N ASN A 91 -16.80 -3.19 -21.64
CA ASN A 91 -16.06 -4.44 -21.54
C ASN A 91 -16.41 -5.25 -20.28
N GLY A 92 -17.21 -4.70 -19.36
CA GLY A 92 -17.53 -5.34 -18.09
C GLY A 92 -16.32 -5.54 -17.16
N GLU A 93 -15.26 -4.76 -17.33
CA GLU A 93 -14.02 -4.90 -16.55
C GLU A 93 -14.28 -4.74 -15.04
N HIS A 94 -15.18 -3.82 -14.66
CA HIS A 94 -15.58 -3.53 -13.30
C HIS A 94 -16.31 -4.67 -12.58
N LYS A 95 -16.79 -5.68 -13.31
CA LYS A 95 -17.61 -6.80 -12.79
C LYS A 95 -16.81 -8.05 -12.45
N ASN A 96 -15.51 -8.07 -12.75
CA ASN A 96 -14.70 -9.24 -12.50
C ASN A 96 -14.46 -9.43 -11.00
N LEU A 97 -14.84 -10.59 -10.48
CA LEU A 97 -14.70 -10.89 -9.06
C LEU A 97 -13.23 -10.86 -8.65
N PHE A 98 -12.98 -10.18 -7.53
CA PHE A 98 -11.67 -10.09 -6.91
C PHE A 98 -11.82 -9.96 -5.40
N PHE A 99 -10.71 -9.84 -4.66
CA PHE A 99 -10.80 -9.58 -3.22
C PHE A 99 -11.60 -8.31 -2.97
N LEU A 100 -12.40 -8.30 -1.91
CA LEU A 100 -13.19 -7.13 -1.56
C LEU A 100 -12.31 -6.07 -0.87
N GLY A 101 -11.84 -5.10 -1.66
CA GLY A 101 -10.88 -4.09 -1.22
C GLY A 101 -11.35 -3.26 -0.03
N GLU A 102 -12.63 -2.89 0.00
CA GLU A 102 -13.20 -2.15 1.13
C GLU A 102 -13.04 -2.88 2.48
N ILE A 103 -13.02 -4.21 2.47
CA ILE A 103 -12.86 -5.07 3.66
C ILE A 103 -11.39 -5.36 3.94
N TYR A 104 -10.68 -5.94 2.97
CA TYR A 104 -9.33 -6.43 3.21
C TYR A 104 -8.28 -5.32 3.20
N ARG A 105 -8.56 -4.20 2.52
CA ARG A 105 -7.72 -3.00 2.45
C ARG A 105 -6.25 -3.32 2.14
N MET A 106 -6.02 -4.31 1.29
CA MET A 106 -4.68 -4.85 1.03
C MET A 106 -3.78 -3.80 0.39
N HIS A 107 -4.31 -2.99 -0.52
CA HIS A 107 -3.56 -1.90 -1.15
C HIS A 107 -3.22 -0.81 -0.14
N SER A 108 -4.19 -0.37 0.65
CA SER A 108 -3.99 0.63 1.69
C SER A 108 -2.98 0.15 2.73
N PHE A 109 -3.08 -1.11 3.16
CA PHE A 109 -2.13 -1.67 4.10
C PHE A 109 -0.70 -1.70 3.54
N LEU A 110 -0.51 -2.15 2.30
CA LEU A 110 0.80 -2.17 1.65
C LEU A 110 1.38 -0.75 1.48
N PHE A 111 0.60 0.14 0.87
CA PHE A 111 1.12 1.43 0.44
C PHE A 111 1.11 2.50 1.54
N LYS A 112 0.07 2.54 2.38
CA LYS A 112 -0.10 3.57 3.41
C LYS A 112 0.54 3.17 4.74
N THR A 113 0.47 1.88 5.10
CA THR A 113 0.92 1.41 6.40
C THR A 113 2.32 0.80 6.32
N LEU A 114 2.52 -0.24 5.52
CA LEU A 114 3.80 -0.95 5.43
C LEU A 114 4.90 -0.05 4.89
N PHE A 115 4.73 0.58 3.73
CA PHE A 115 5.78 1.46 3.20
C PHE A 115 6.09 2.65 4.12
N LYS A 116 5.07 3.23 4.75
CA LYS A 116 5.30 4.29 5.76
C LYS A 116 6.19 3.79 6.89
N ASN A 117 5.88 2.62 7.47
CA ASN A 117 6.67 2.03 8.54
C ASN A 117 8.09 1.67 8.10
N ILE A 118 8.25 1.11 6.90
CA ILE A 118 9.55 0.80 6.30
C ILE A 118 10.40 2.08 6.17
N ILE A 119 9.81 3.18 5.69
CA ILE A 119 10.51 4.47 5.57
C ILE A 119 11.01 4.95 6.94
N PHE A 120 10.20 4.86 7.99
CA PHE A 120 10.64 5.23 9.35
C PHE A 120 11.79 4.34 9.87
N GLN A 121 11.70 3.03 9.67
CA GLN A 121 12.77 2.10 10.06
C GLN A 121 14.08 2.40 9.32
N ILE A 122 14.00 2.65 8.01
CA ILE A 122 15.16 3.01 7.18
C ILE A 122 15.76 4.34 7.65
N MET A 123 14.94 5.37 7.91
CA MET A 123 15.45 6.65 8.39
C MET A 123 16.26 6.50 9.69
N ILE A 124 15.73 5.74 10.66
CA ILE A 124 16.42 5.50 11.93
C ILE A 124 17.72 4.72 11.70
N ILE A 125 17.69 3.64 10.93
CA ILE A 125 18.87 2.79 10.75
C ILE A 125 19.99 3.51 9.99
N VAL A 126 19.66 4.34 9.00
CA VAL A 126 20.65 5.14 8.24
C VAL A 126 21.35 6.14 9.16
N VAL A 127 20.59 6.79 10.06
CA VAL A 127 21.16 7.71 11.06
C VAL A 127 22.08 6.95 12.01
N LEU A 128 21.67 5.78 12.50
CA LEU A 128 22.48 4.95 13.40
C LEU A 128 23.76 4.45 12.73
N ILE A 129 23.69 3.94 11.49
CA ILE A 129 24.86 3.49 10.70
C ILE A 129 25.84 4.65 10.53
N THR A 130 25.33 5.82 10.16
CA THR A 130 26.17 7.01 9.94
C THR A 130 26.82 7.48 11.23
N ALA A 131 26.05 7.56 12.33
CA ALA A 131 26.56 7.95 13.63
C ALA A 131 27.66 6.97 14.12
N TYR A 132 27.41 5.67 13.99
CA TYR A 132 28.38 4.63 14.34
C TYR A 132 29.68 4.76 13.55
N LEU A 133 29.60 4.85 12.21
CA LEU A 133 30.78 4.93 11.36
C LEU A 133 31.60 6.20 11.60
N VAL A 134 30.93 7.33 11.84
CA VAL A 134 31.62 8.60 12.13
C VAL A 134 32.35 8.51 13.48
N ASN A 135 31.69 8.00 14.52
CA ASN A 135 32.24 7.93 15.88
C ASN A 135 33.20 6.77 16.13
N TYR A 136 33.24 5.77 15.23
CA TYR A 136 34.04 4.54 15.39
C TYR A 136 35.49 4.76 15.89
N GLU A 137 36.22 5.73 15.34
CA GLU A 137 37.63 5.98 15.72
C GLU A 137 37.76 6.65 17.09
N PHE A 138 36.75 7.43 17.47
CA PHE A 138 36.70 8.08 18.77
C PHE A 138 36.38 7.06 19.85
N GLU A 139 35.33 6.24 19.63
CA GLU A 139 34.91 5.18 20.55
C GLU A 139 36.00 4.12 20.73
N ASN A 140 36.75 3.78 19.69
CA ASN A 140 37.82 2.80 19.76
C ASN A 140 39.20 3.38 20.12
N SER A 141 39.27 4.66 20.52
CA SER A 141 40.51 5.36 20.91
C SER A 141 41.63 5.37 19.84
N THR A 142 41.29 5.15 18.56
CA THR A 142 42.24 5.13 17.43
C THR A 142 42.32 6.47 16.70
N HIS A 143 41.49 7.45 17.06
CA HIS A 143 41.41 8.77 16.42
C HIS A 143 42.74 9.54 16.35
N HIS A 144 43.59 9.49 17.39
CA HIS A 144 44.90 10.16 17.38
C HIS A 144 45.85 9.57 16.32
N LEU A 145 45.82 8.26 16.13
CA LEU A 145 46.63 7.55 15.14
C LEU A 145 46.05 7.69 13.73
N ALA A 146 44.73 7.59 13.60
CA ALA A 146 44.04 7.74 12.32
C ALA A 146 44.28 9.15 11.76
N TYR A 147 43.95 10.21 12.51
CA TYR A 147 43.94 11.59 11.98
C TYR A 147 45.32 12.24 11.85
N SER A 148 46.36 11.72 12.53
CA SER A 148 47.74 12.20 12.34
C SER A 148 48.31 11.81 10.96
N SER A 149 47.81 10.74 10.34
CA SER A 149 48.28 10.25 9.04
C SER A 149 47.68 11.00 7.83
N LYS A 150 48.42 11.07 6.71
CA LYS A 150 47.92 11.65 5.44
C LYS A 150 46.71 10.90 4.87
N ARG A 151 46.63 9.58 5.12
CA ARG A 151 45.49 8.74 4.70
C ARG A 151 44.27 8.99 5.59
N GLY A 152 44.44 9.04 6.91
CA GLY A 152 43.31 9.19 7.82
C GLY A 152 42.62 10.55 7.74
N ARG A 153 43.31 11.61 7.25
CA ARG A 153 42.63 12.88 6.89
C ARG A 153 41.62 12.75 5.73
N LYS A 154 41.69 11.68 4.93
CA LYS A 154 40.73 11.37 3.85
C LYS A 154 39.72 10.27 4.23
N ILE A 155 39.82 9.69 5.43
CA ILE A 155 38.99 8.55 5.85
C ILE A 155 37.49 8.88 5.90
N ILE A 156 37.14 10.15 6.05
CA ILE A 156 35.74 10.60 6.08
C ILE A 156 34.99 10.27 4.79
N MET A 157 35.68 10.32 3.64
CA MET A 157 35.07 9.96 2.34
C MET A 157 34.86 8.45 2.25
N ASP A 158 35.83 7.65 2.68
CA ASP A 158 35.70 6.19 2.73
C ASP A 158 34.53 5.78 3.65
N LYS A 159 34.40 6.45 4.81
CA LYS A 159 33.28 6.24 5.75
C LYS A 159 31.92 6.65 5.16
N LEU A 160 31.86 7.73 4.39
CA LEU A 160 30.64 8.13 3.69
C LEU A 160 30.21 7.07 2.68
N PHE A 161 31.13 6.58 1.85
CA PHE A 161 30.83 5.50 0.91
C PHE A 161 30.42 4.21 1.63
N ALA A 162 31.13 3.84 2.69
CA ALA A 162 30.79 2.69 3.52
C ALA A 162 29.38 2.83 4.14
N SER A 163 29.03 4.03 4.61
CA SER A 163 27.69 4.32 5.16
C SER A 163 26.60 4.18 4.10
N ILE A 164 26.81 4.74 2.91
CA ILE A 164 25.85 4.64 1.79
C ILE A 164 25.65 3.17 1.39
N ILE A 165 26.75 2.43 1.19
CA ILE A 165 26.67 1.01 0.78
C ILE A 165 25.96 0.18 1.85
N SER A 166 26.34 0.35 3.12
CA SER A 166 25.73 -0.37 4.24
C SER A 166 24.24 -0.05 4.36
N SER A 167 23.88 1.23 4.19
CA SER A 167 22.49 1.71 4.21
C SER A 167 21.66 1.09 3.09
N ILE A 168 22.21 1.00 1.87
CA ILE A 168 21.54 0.34 0.74
C ILE A 168 21.31 -1.13 1.05
N ILE A 169 22.33 -1.86 1.50
CA ILE A 169 22.22 -3.29 1.83
C ILE A 169 21.14 -3.53 2.89
N VAL A 170 21.19 -2.79 4.00
CA VAL A 170 20.22 -2.94 5.09
C VAL A 170 18.81 -2.57 4.64
N THR A 171 18.67 -1.49 3.85
CA THR A 171 17.38 -1.10 3.26
C THR A 171 16.81 -2.20 2.37
N THR A 172 17.63 -2.79 1.49
CA THR A 172 17.21 -3.89 0.61
C THR A 172 16.76 -5.10 1.44
N ILE A 173 17.45 -5.43 2.52
CA ILE A 173 17.07 -6.54 3.41
C ILE A 173 15.73 -6.25 4.10
N ILE A 174 15.58 -5.08 4.74
CA ILE A 174 14.34 -4.71 5.44
C ILE A 174 13.16 -4.73 4.47
N MET A 175 13.30 -4.08 3.31
CA MET A 175 12.25 -4.02 2.30
C MET A 175 11.93 -5.42 1.74
N GLY A 176 12.96 -6.20 1.40
CA GLY A 176 12.81 -7.55 0.86
C GLY A 176 12.11 -8.50 1.82
N VAL A 177 12.55 -8.56 3.09
CA VAL A 177 11.92 -9.42 4.10
C VAL A 177 10.48 -8.99 4.39
N THR A 178 10.23 -7.68 4.50
CA THR A 178 8.87 -7.18 4.79
C THR A 178 7.91 -7.48 3.63
N LEU A 179 8.32 -7.25 2.38
CA LEU A 179 7.51 -7.55 1.21
C LEU A 179 7.32 -9.06 1.02
N LEU A 180 8.36 -9.86 1.25
CA LEU A 180 8.25 -11.31 1.17
C LEU A 180 7.26 -11.85 2.20
N ALA A 181 7.33 -11.37 3.46
CA ALA A 181 6.33 -11.71 4.47
C ALA A 181 4.92 -11.32 4.01
N TYR A 182 4.74 -10.09 3.52
CA TYR A 182 3.46 -9.63 2.99
C TYR A 182 2.90 -10.55 1.91
N PHE A 183 3.66 -10.89 0.87
CA PHE A 183 3.20 -11.74 -0.22
C PHE A 183 3.02 -13.23 0.17
N ILE A 184 3.55 -13.68 1.32
CA ILE A 184 3.24 -15.00 1.87
C ILE A 184 1.87 -15.00 2.55
N PHE A 185 1.51 -13.94 3.26
CA PHE A 185 0.24 -13.85 3.99
C PHE A 185 -0.94 -13.49 3.07
N PHE A 186 -0.70 -12.72 2.01
CA PHE A 186 -1.75 -12.27 1.09
C PHE A 186 -1.63 -13.01 -0.25
N ASP A 187 -2.65 -13.79 -0.59
CA ASP A 187 -2.71 -14.53 -1.85
C ASP A 187 -3.07 -13.60 -3.02
N TYR A 188 -2.09 -13.35 -3.88
CA TYR A 188 -2.20 -12.54 -5.09
C TYR A 188 -2.40 -13.37 -6.37
N SER A 189 -2.55 -14.70 -6.28
CA SER A 189 -2.68 -15.58 -7.45
C SER A 189 -3.85 -15.20 -8.37
N GLY A 190 -4.96 -14.71 -7.79
CA GLY A 190 -6.13 -14.24 -8.52
C GLY A 190 -5.95 -12.91 -9.27
N LEU A 191 -4.95 -12.09 -8.91
CA LEU A 191 -4.75 -10.76 -9.52
C LEU A 191 -4.40 -10.88 -11.02
N TRP A 192 -3.67 -11.93 -11.40
CA TRP A 192 -3.19 -12.10 -12.77
C TRP A 192 -4.29 -12.32 -13.80
N ASN A 193 -5.46 -12.78 -13.37
CA ASN A 193 -6.58 -13.14 -14.24
C ASN A 193 -7.72 -12.11 -14.22
N VAL A 194 -7.55 -10.99 -13.49
CA VAL A 194 -8.60 -10.00 -13.27
C VAL A 194 -8.12 -8.62 -13.73
N PRO A 195 -8.95 -7.84 -14.44
CA PRO A 195 -8.62 -6.45 -14.74
C PRO A 195 -8.40 -5.65 -13.45
N ILE A 196 -7.30 -4.88 -13.39
CA ILE A 196 -6.99 -3.97 -12.27
C ILE A 196 -8.12 -2.95 -12.04
N SER A 197 -8.87 -2.64 -13.10
CA SER A 197 -10.05 -1.79 -13.17
C SER A 197 -11.31 -2.37 -12.51
N THR A 198 -11.24 -3.57 -11.92
CA THR A 198 -12.35 -4.16 -11.18
C THR A 198 -12.82 -3.27 -10.03
N SER A 199 -14.13 -3.17 -9.85
CA SER A 199 -14.74 -2.40 -8.75
C SER A 199 -14.38 -2.95 -7.37
N PHE A 200 -14.13 -4.26 -7.28
CA PHE A 200 -13.74 -4.93 -6.05
C PHE A 200 -12.38 -4.45 -5.54
N ASN A 201 -11.54 -3.89 -6.40
CA ASN A 201 -10.23 -3.38 -6.02
C ASN A 201 -10.27 -1.95 -5.41
N TRP A 202 -11.44 -1.31 -5.36
CA TRP A 202 -11.54 0.03 -4.79
C TRP A 202 -11.46 0.02 -3.26
N GLU A 203 -10.73 0.99 -2.72
CA GLU A 203 -10.49 1.17 -1.29
C GLU A 203 -10.57 2.67 -0.93
N TYR A 204 -10.91 2.98 0.32
CA TYR A 204 -10.96 4.33 0.89
C TYR A 204 -9.77 4.62 1.82
#